data_AF-A0A0M2RE17-F1
#
_entry.id   AF-A0A0M2RE17-F1
#
_cell.length_a   1.000
_cell.length_b   1.000
_cell.length_c   1.000
_cell.angle_alpha   90.00
_cell.angle_beta   90.00
_cell.angle_gamma   90.00
#
_symmetry.space_group_name_H-M   'P 1'
#
loop_
_entity.id
_entity.type
_entity.pdbx_description
1 polymer ?
#
loop_
_entity_poly.entity_id
_entity_poly.type
_entity_poly.pdbx_seq_one_letter_code
_entity_poly.pdbx_strand_id
1 'polypeptide(L)'
;MKKFITVLSTVAFLGMTSSYAYAGCSTDELTEKTQKVSSLMEQVASKIGNGVDPDEFTAESGKLNEAGTALSSGDTDKACTLYDEFIAWAEKQ
;
A
#
# COMPACT_ATOMS: atom_id res chain seq x y z
N MET A 1 34.05 -51.09 1.24
CA MET A 1 33.20 -51.90 0.34
C MET A 1 31.75 -51.48 0.53
N LYS A 2 31.03 -51.34 -0.59
CA LYS A 2 29.64 -50.87 -0.79
C LYS A 2 28.60 -51.47 0.17
N LYS A 3 27.48 -50.72 0.37
CA LYS A 3 26.05 -51.11 0.49
C LYS A 3 25.36 -50.21 1.56
N PHE A 4 24.25 -49.48 1.40
CA PHE A 4 23.22 -49.28 0.36
C PHE A 4 22.64 -47.87 0.51
N ILE A 5 22.31 -47.22 -0.62
CA ILE A 5 21.44 -46.04 -0.69
C ILE A 5 20.07 -46.53 -1.16
N THR A 6 18.99 -46.17 -0.45
CA THR A 6 17.56 -46.23 -0.88
C THR A 6 16.81 -45.31 0.09
N VAL A 7 16.56 -44.02 -0.21
CA VAL A 7 15.51 -43.41 -1.06
C VAL A 7 14.09 -43.67 -0.54
N LEU A 8 13.28 -42.60 -0.62
CA LEU A 8 11.84 -42.44 -0.38
C LEU A 8 11.44 -42.05 1.04
N SER A 9 10.53 -41.12 1.30
CA SER A 9 9.80 -40.15 0.47
C SER A 9 8.80 -39.49 1.43
N THR A 10 9.06 -38.25 1.86
CA THR A 10 7.97 -37.32 2.15
C THR A 10 8.46 -35.92 1.93
N VAL A 11 8.38 -35.55 0.65
CA VAL A 11 7.90 -34.26 0.19
C VAL A 11 7.12 -33.53 1.30
N ALA A 12 7.78 -32.61 2.00
CA ALA A 12 7.12 -31.52 2.71
C ALA A 12 6.93 -30.38 1.69
N PHE A 13 6.04 -30.62 0.72
CA PHE A 13 5.47 -29.55 -0.10
C PHE A 13 4.36 -28.90 0.73
N LEU A 14 4.28 -27.57 0.62
CA LEU A 14 3.09 -26.74 0.84
C LEU A 14 2.77 -26.43 2.30
N GLY A 15 3.06 -25.20 2.70
CA GLY A 15 2.50 -24.67 3.94
C GLY A 15 3.09 -23.36 4.47
N MET A 16 4.09 -22.77 3.82
CA MET A 16 4.43 -21.35 4.04
C MET A 16 4.47 -20.61 2.71
N THR A 17 3.53 -20.93 1.83
CA THR A 17 3.04 -19.90 0.93
C THR A 17 2.36 -18.87 1.82
N SER A 18 3.07 -17.77 2.06
CA SER A 18 2.42 -16.49 1.86
C SER A 18 1.10 -16.34 2.60
N SER A 19 1.13 -16.34 3.92
CA SER A 19 0.11 -15.62 4.67
C SER A 19 0.35 -14.12 4.48
N TYR A 20 0.22 -13.64 3.24
CA TYR A 20 -0.45 -12.38 3.01
C TYR A 20 -1.89 -12.64 3.48
N ALA A 21 -2.08 -12.59 4.80
CA ALA A 21 -3.31 -12.02 5.25
C ALA A 21 -3.35 -10.67 4.52
N TYR A 22 -4.22 -10.55 3.52
CA TYR A 22 -4.92 -9.29 3.32
C TYR A 22 -5.66 -9.06 4.65
N ALA A 23 -4.91 -8.72 5.69
CA ALA A 23 -5.45 -8.18 6.91
C ALA A 23 -6.00 -6.87 6.43
N GLY A 24 -7.33 -6.79 6.33
CA GLY A 24 -7.97 -5.57 5.90
C GLY A 24 -7.39 -4.41 6.69
N CYS A 25 -7.18 -3.28 6.03
CA CYS A 25 -6.43 -2.17 6.59
C CYS A 25 -7.01 -1.80 7.95
N SER A 26 -6.21 -1.95 9.01
CA SER A 26 -6.69 -1.72 10.36
C SER A 26 -7.04 -0.25 10.56
N THR A 27 -7.95 0.06 11.51
CA THR A 27 -8.30 1.45 11.83
C THR A 27 -7.08 2.27 12.24
N ASP A 28 -6.14 1.67 12.96
CA ASP A 28 -4.90 2.33 13.38
C ASP A 28 -4.02 2.65 12.17
N GLU A 29 -3.83 1.67 11.28
CA GLU A 29 -3.05 1.85 10.05
C GLU A 29 -3.69 2.88 9.11
N LEU A 30 -5.02 2.88 8.98
CA LEU A 30 -5.74 3.87 8.21
C LEU A 30 -5.55 5.28 8.80
N THR A 31 -5.57 5.40 10.13
CA THR A 31 -5.33 6.67 10.83
C THR A 31 -3.91 7.17 10.58
N GLU A 32 -2.90 6.30 10.71
CA GLU A 32 -1.50 6.64 10.43
C GLU A 32 -1.31 7.08 8.98
N LYS A 33 -1.88 6.34 8.01
CA LYS A 33 -1.83 6.71 6.59
C LYS A 33 -2.52 8.05 6.32
N THR A 34 -3.67 8.29 6.93
CA THR A 34 -4.40 9.57 6.77
C THR A 34 -3.56 10.75 7.27
N GLN A 35 -2.92 10.62 8.44
CA GLN A 35 -2.03 11.64 8.97
C GLN A 35 -0.81 11.86 8.06
N LYS A 36 -0.23 10.77 7.54
CA LYS A 36 0.92 10.83 6.62
C LYS A 36 0.54 11.50 5.30
N VAL A 37 -0.61 11.15 4.72
CA VAL A 37 -1.17 11.81 3.52
C VAL A 37 -1.32 13.30 3.75
N SER A 38 -1.91 13.73 4.87
CA SER A 38 -2.08 15.15 5.20
C SER A 38 -0.75 15.89 5.25
N SER A 39 0.25 15.33 5.94
CA SER A 39 1.57 15.94 6.07
C SER A 39 2.31 16.02 4.72
N LEU A 40 2.22 14.97 3.89
CA LEU A 40 2.85 14.94 2.58
C LEU A 40 2.13 15.88 1.60
N MET A 41 0.80 15.96 1.66
CA MET A 41 0.03 16.84 0.80
C MET A 41 0.42 18.31 1.01
N GLU A 42 0.61 18.75 2.25
CA GLU A 42 1.11 20.11 2.55
C GLU A 42 2.52 20.34 1.99
N GLN A 43 3.41 19.35 2.14
CA GLN A 43 4.79 19.43 1.62
C GLN A 43 4.81 19.51 0.09
N VAL A 44 4.06 18.64 -0.60
CA VAL A 44 3.98 18.62 -2.06
C VAL A 44 3.29 19.89 -2.57
N ALA A 45 2.23 20.36 -1.90
CA ALA A 45 1.54 21.59 -2.27
C ALA A 45 2.50 22.81 -2.28
N SER A 46 3.48 22.85 -1.36
CA SER A 46 4.49 23.91 -1.33
C SER A 46 5.46 23.89 -2.52
N LYS A 47 5.55 22.77 -3.24
CA LYS A 47 6.41 22.56 -4.42
C LYS A 47 5.67 22.69 -5.76
N ILE A 48 4.34 22.90 -5.75
CA ILE A 48 3.55 23.07 -6.97
C ILE A 48 4.04 24.28 -7.77
N GLY A 49 4.30 24.08 -9.06
CA GLY A 49 4.88 25.09 -9.95
C GLY A 49 6.40 25.30 -9.78
N ASN A 50 7.03 24.59 -8.84
CA ASN A 50 8.47 24.58 -8.60
C ASN A 50 9.00 23.14 -8.42
N GLY A 51 8.72 22.28 -9.40
CA GLY A 51 9.16 20.89 -9.45
C GLY A 51 8.01 19.88 -9.47
N VAL A 52 6.86 20.25 -8.91
CA VAL A 52 5.63 19.45 -9.00
C VAL A 52 4.69 20.09 -10.00
N ASP A 53 4.24 19.29 -10.97
CA ASP A 53 3.27 19.72 -11.95
C ASP A 53 1.87 19.88 -11.31
N PRO A 54 1.17 21.02 -11.52
CA PRO A 54 -0.15 21.24 -10.93
C PRO A 54 -1.23 20.24 -11.40
N ASP A 55 -1.15 19.76 -12.64
CA ASP A 55 -2.10 18.79 -13.19
C ASP A 55 -1.83 17.40 -12.62
N GLU A 56 -0.56 17.04 -12.45
CA GLU A 56 -0.15 15.81 -11.76
C GLU A 56 -0.63 15.80 -10.30
N PHE A 57 -0.40 16.90 -9.57
CA PHE A 57 -0.91 17.04 -8.19
C PHE A 57 -2.44 16.93 -8.12
N THR A 58 -3.15 17.52 -9.09
CA THR A 58 -4.61 17.45 -9.16
C THR A 58 -5.09 16.02 -9.42
N ALA A 59 -4.44 15.29 -10.33
CA ALA A 59 -4.77 13.90 -10.62
C ALA A 59 -4.56 13.00 -9.40
N GLU A 60 -3.43 13.16 -8.70
CA GLU A 60 -3.12 12.37 -7.50
C GLU A 60 -4.01 12.74 -6.31
N SER A 61 -4.36 14.02 -6.15
CA SER A 61 -5.36 14.47 -5.17
C SER A 61 -6.76 13.91 -5.48
N GLY A 62 -7.08 13.67 -6.75
CA GLY A 62 -8.32 13.00 -7.17
C GLY A 62 -8.46 11.60 -6.58
N LYS A 63 -7.35 10.85 -6.49
CA LYS A 63 -7.33 9.51 -5.87
C LYS A 63 -7.64 9.56 -4.37
N LEU A 64 -7.26 10.65 -3.68
CA LEU A 64 -7.63 10.84 -2.27
C LEU A 64 -9.13 11.03 -2.08
N ASN A 65 -9.80 11.67 -3.04
CA ASN A 65 -11.26 11.78 -3.03
C ASN A 65 -11.93 10.41 -3.25
N GLU A 66 -11.35 9.57 -4.12
CA GLU A 66 -11.78 8.18 -4.27
C GLU A 66 -11.56 7.37 -2.98
N ALA A 67 -10.47 7.63 -2.26
CA ALA A 67 -10.19 6.99 -0.97
C ALA A 67 -11.23 7.39 0.08
N GLY A 68 -11.59 8.68 0.16
CA GLY A 68 -12.67 9.15 1.04
C GLY A 68 -14.04 8.55 0.70
N THR A 69 -14.32 8.34 -0.59
CA THR A 69 -15.52 7.63 -1.04
C THR A 69 -15.50 6.16 -0.60
N ALA A 70 -14.37 5.49 -0.79
CA ALA A 70 -14.17 4.10 -0.36
C ALA A 70 -14.40 3.93 1.15
N LEU A 71 -13.83 4.82 1.97
CA LEU A 71 -14.09 4.88 3.41
C LEU A 71 -15.56 5.05 3.76
N SER A 72 -16.24 5.96 3.08
CA SER A 72 -17.67 6.20 3.31
C SER A 72 -18.53 4.98 2.98
N SER A 73 -18.10 4.15 2.02
CA SER A 73 -18.72 2.87 1.68
C SER A 73 -18.26 1.67 2.54
N GLY A 74 -17.36 1.88 3.51
CA GLY A 74 -16.79 0.82 4.35
C GLY A 74 -15.70 -0.02 3.67
N ASP A 75 -15.24 0.38 2.49
CA ASP A 75 -14.14 -0.25 1.76
C ASP A 75 -12.80 0.33 2.23
N THR A 76 -12.40 -0.09 3.43
CA THR A 76 -11.17 0.35 4.09
C THR A 76 -9.92 -0.10 3.35
N ASP A 77 -9.98 -1.23 2.65
CA ASP A 77 -8.85 -1.80 1.92
C ASP A 77 -8.53 -0.99 0.67
N LYS A 78 -9.57 -0.62 -0.08
CA LYS A 78 -9.40 0.29 -1.22
C LYS A 78 -8.90 1.66 -0.77
N ALA A 79 -9.44 2.20 0.33
CA ALA A 79 -8.97 3.47 0.86
C ALA A 79 -7.47 3.44 1.22
N CYS A 80 -7.01 2.39 1.90
CA CYS A 80 -5.60 2.26 2.24
C CYS A 80 -4.71 2.07 1.02
N THR A 81 -5.17 1.31 0.02
CA THR A 81 -4.43 1.18 -1.25
C THR A 81 -4.22 2.54 -1.91
N LEU A 82 -5.29 3.36 -1.99
CA LEU A 82 -5.21 4.69 -2.57
C LEU A 82 -4.34 5.66 -1.74
N TYR A 83 -4.36 5.54 -0.42
CA TYR A 83 -3.44 6.30 0.44
C TYR A 83 -1.99 5.87 0.25
N ASP A 84 -1.70 4.58 0.12
CA ASP A 84 -0.34 4.09 -0.16
C ASP A 84 0.17 4.56 -1.52
N GLU A 85 -0.69 4.57 -2.55
CA GLU A 85 -0.35 5.11 -3.87
C GLU A 85 0.02 6.59 -3.79
N PHE A 86 -0.80 7.41 -3.12
CA PHE A 86 -0.51 8.83 -2.94
C PHE A 86 0.78 9.06 -2.13
N ILE A 87 0.98 8.32 -1.03
CA ILE A 87 2.20 8.41 -0.21
C ILE A 87 3.43 8.09 -1.05
N ALA A 88 3.42 6.99 -1.80
CA ALA A 88 4.55 6.55 -2.61
C ALA A 88 4.86 7.51 -3.77
N TRP A 89 3.85 8.22 -4.29
CA TRP A 89 4.04 9.30 -5.24
C TRP A 89 4.63 10.54 -4.56
N ALA A 90 4.01 11.00 -3.48
CA ALA A 90 4.39 12.23 -2.76
C ALA A 90 5.80 12.18 -2.18
N GLU A 91 6.28 11.01 -1.74
CA GLU A 91 7.66 10.82 -1.28
C GLU A 91 8.73 10.97 -2.38
N LYS A 92 8.33 10.98 -3.66
CA LYS A 92 9.22 11.18 -4.81
C LYS A 92 9.28 12.63 -5.29
N GLN A 93 8.38 13.49 -4.80
CA GLN A 93 8.30 14.91 -5.12
C GLN A 93 9.21 15.73 -4.21
#